data_AF-A0A412ZL65-F1
#
_entry.id   AF-A0A412ZL65-F1
#
_cell.length_a   1.000
_cell.length_b   1.000
_cell.length_c   1.000
_cell.angle_alpha   90.00
_cell.angle_beta   90.00
_cell.angle_gamma   90.00
#
_symmetry.space_group_name_H-M   'P 1'
#
loop_
_entity.id
_entity.type
_entity.pdbx_description
1 polymer ?
#
loop_
_entity_poly.entity_id
_entity_poly.type
_entity_poly.pdbx_seq_one_letter_code
_entity_poly.pdbx_strand_id
1 'polypeptide(L)'
;MKQVKFLLLAAFVAMFTGCQNEEIMEQDSEKDEPVPTGDTRIIIEGEGMLETSARSSDGRVDFTGGYATGAGLYDGRKNVPVEAHPDAGYEVNYFYGGPANQPKKYDYAQSGTSEFDVDLGGQDHTFHCGFKEKKRTLTINAGEGGTTNPKGTMEYQVEKPISITATPESEYEFTGWTIIGGDVTIENPGSSTTTATLHGSNSTITANFKQSIRSITINLDRFYSSTSSTNSGKSYEYLTVSSTDCSGIVCRIYGQTKNDMDNMDEVSYPVQIEQNQKVMYAYSEWETINQDGDTREKSATPQSFDIIIDNAVVLSNVKSPSGKQTLDFSEFDGKEISGIGYKITFQFTPHWE
;
A
#
# COMPACT_ATOMS: atom_id res chain seq x y z
N MET A 1 -5.61 4.75 55.92
CA MET A 1 -6.97 4.62 56.48
C MET A 1 -7.76 3.71 55.54
N LYS A 2 -8.26 2.51 55.86
CA LYS A 2 -8.47 1.76 57.10
C LYS A 2 -8.02 0.30 56.85
N GLN A 3 -7.18 -0.22 57.75
CA GLN A 3 -7.10 -1.64 58.07
C GLN A 3 -8.18 -2.02 59.10
N VAL A 4 -8.36 -3.34 59.34
CA VAL A 4 -8.71 -4.06 60.59
C VAL A 4 -9.54 -5.31 60.21
N LYS A 5 -9.42 -6.56 60.70
CA LYS A 5 -8.57 -7.43 61.57
C LYS A 5 -9.17 -8.86 61.35
N PHE A 6 -8.45 -9.97 61.14
CA PHE A 6 -7.65 -10.86 62.00
C PHE A 6 -8.40 -11.75 63.05
N LEU A 7 -7.99 -13.04 63.07
CA LEU A 7 -8.18 -14.17 64.04
C LEU A 7 -9.49 -15.00 63.96
N LEU A 8 -9.53 -16.34 64.12
CA LEU A 8 -8.74 -17.37 64.87
C LEU A 8 -8.59 -18.66 64.02
N LEU A 9 -7.48 -19.41 63.93
CA LEU A 9 -6.76 -20.30 64.88
C LEU A 9 -7.59 -21.36 65.62
N ALA A 10 -7.45 -22.64 65.22
CA ALA A 10 -7.60 -23.79 66.10
C ALA A 10 -6.62 -24.91 65.67
N ALA A 11 -5.71 -25.24 66.57
CA ALA A 11 -4.75 -26.33 66.46
C ALA A 11 -5.34 -27.62 67.06
N PHE A 12 -5.03 -28.77 66.48
CA PHE A 12 -5.07 -30.05 67.19
C PHE A 12 -3.84 -30.86 66.79
N VAL A 13 -2.91 -30.99 67.74
CA VAL A 13 -1.81 -31.95 67.72
C VAL A 13 -2.23 -33.09 68.65
N ALA A 14 -2.19 -34.32 68.14
CA ALA A 14 -2.15 -35.52 68.97
C ALA A 14 -1.11 -36.47 68.37
N MET A 15 -0.06 -36.72 69.14
CA MET A 15 1.01 -37.68 68.86
C MET A 15 0.52 -39.08 69.21
N PHE A 16 0.84 -40.10 68.40
CA PHE A 16 1.16 -41.44 68.91
C PHE A 16 2.24 -42.08 68.05
N THR A 17 3.18 -42.67 68.77
CA THR A 17 4.40 -43.39 68.38
C THR A 17 4.11 -44.80 67.85
N GLY A 18 4.94 -45.26 66.90
CA GLY A 18 5.58 -46.58 67.01
C GLY A 18 5.14 -47.71 66.08
N CYS A 19 6.17 -48.29 65.43
CA CYS A 19 6.34 -49.67 64.96
C CYS A 19 5.90 -50.10 63.54
N GLN A 20 6.95 -50.42 62.77
CA GLN A 20 7.14 -51.42 61.69
C GLN A 20 5.92 -52.24 61.23
N ASN A 21 5.74 -52.31 59.90
CA ASN A 21 5.90 -53.56 59.14
C ASN A 21 6.03 -53.29 57.64
N GLU A 22 6.94 -54.02 57.01
CA GLU A 22 7.11 -54.17 55.57
C GLU A 22 5.93 -54.96 54.98
N GLU A 23 5.40 -54.53 53.83
CA GLU A 23 4.76 -55.43 52.87
C GLU A 23 5.27 -55.09 51.46
N ILE A 24 5.77 -56.13 50.82
CA ILE A 24 6.32 -56.22 49.47
C ILE A 24 5.16 -56.61 48.52
N MET A 25 5.05 -55.97 47.36
CA MET A 25 4.53 -56.53 46.09
C MET A 25 5.24 -55.78 44.94
N GLU A 26 6.34 -56.33 44.40
CA GLU A 26 6.43 -57.05 43.11
C GLU A 26 5.78 -56.27 41.94
N GLN A 27 6.56 -55.50 41.18
CA GLN A 27 7.30 -55.89 39.96
C GLN A 27 6.37 -56.36 38.82
N ASP A 28 6.23 -55.52 37.79
CA ASP A 28 6.15 -56.03 36.42
C ASP A 28 6.79 -55.07 35.40
N SER A 29 7.93 -55.55 34.91
CA SER A 29 8.63 -55.28 33.64
C SER A 29 8.68 -53.83 33.10
N GLU A 30 9.67 -53.07 33.55
CA GLU A 30 10.44 -52.24 32.61
C GLU A 30 11.10 -53.21 31.61
N LYS A 31 10.58 -53.21 30.39
CA LYS A 31 11.31 -53.78 29.25
C LYS A 31 12.44 -52.81 28.94
N ASP A 32 13.52 -52.92 29.72
CA ASP A 32 14.84 -52.41 29.34
C ASP A 32 15.14 -53.03 27.97
N GLU A 33 14.91 -52.28 26.90
CA GLU A 33 15.61 -52.54 25.67
C GLU A 33 17.11 -52.42 25.98
N PRO A 34 17.96 -53.35 25.49
CA PRO A 34 19.37 -53.27 25.76
C PRO A 34 19.87 -51.93 25.24
N VAL A 35 20.33 -51.06 26.15
CA VAL A 35 21.06 -49.85 25.78
C VAL A 35 22.16 -50.28 24.82
N PRO A 36 22.20 -49.77 23.58
CA PRO A 36 23.24 -50.18 22.64
C PRO A 36 24.57 -49.85 23.29
N THR A 37 25.38 -50.87 23.56
CA THR A 37 26.76 -50.66 24.03
C THR A 37 27.53 -50.18 22.81
N GLY A 38 27.52 -48.86 22.60
CA GLY A 38 28.19 -48.20 21.47
C GLY A 38 29.60 -47.77 21.87
N ASP A 39 30.61 -48.35 21.23
CA ASP A 39 32.03 -48.05 21.45
C ASP A 39 32.48 -46.74 20.79
N THR A 40 31.63 -46.09 19.98
CA THR A 40 32.00 -44.92 19.19
C THR A 40 30.90 -43.85 19.19
N ARG A 41 31.30 -42.59 19.35
CA ARG A 41 30.42 -41.44 19.47
C ARG A 41 30.44 -40.55 18.23
N ILE A 42 29.25 -40.06 17.84
CA ILE A 42 29.11 -38.87 16.99
C ILE A 42 28.64 -37.71 17.86
N ILE A 43 29.41 -36.62 17.88
CA ILE A 43 29.05 -35.35 18.49
C ILE A 43 28.71 -34.36 17.37
N ILE A 44 27.63 -33.62 17.53
CA ILE A 44 27.31 -32.48 16.66
C ILE A 44 27.25 -31.23 17.54
N GLU A 45 28.06 -30.23 17.20
CA GLU A 45 28.17 -28.97 17.93
C GLU A 45 28.25 -27.79 16.94
N GLY A 46 28.16 -26.57 17.44
CA GLY A 46 28.30 -25.37 16.60
C GLY A 46 27.61 -24.14 17.17
N GLU A 47 27.75 -23.02 16.46
CA GLU A 47 27.12 -21.76 16.86
C GLU A 47 25.60 -21.83 16.73
N GLY A 48 24.90 -21.24 17.69
CA GLY A 48 23.45 -21.19 17.69
C GLY A 48 22.77 -22.49 18.12
N MET A 49 23.52 -23.49 18.60
CA MET A 49 22.98 -24.71 19.19
C MET A 49 22.04 -24.39 20.35
N LEU A 50 20.86 -25.02 20.37
CA LEU A 50 19.83 -24.83 21.38
C LEU A 50 19.94 -25.94 22.44
N GLU A 51 19.67 -25.62 23.70
CA GLU A 51 19.66 -26.64 24.75
C GLU A 51 18.51 -27.62 24.52
N THR A 52 18.85 -28.91 24.34
CA THR A 52 17.88 -29.98 24.16
C THR A 52 17.68 -30.73 25.49
N SER A 53 16.46 -30.71 26.02
CA SER A 53 16.08 -31.41 27.26
C SER A 53 15.60 -32.85 27.03
N ALA A 54 15.49 -33.30 25.79
CA ALA A 54 15.15 -34.67 25.42
C ALA A 54 16.01 -35.13 24.24
N ARG A 55 16.70 -36.28 24.37
CA ARG A 55 17.44 -36.90 23.26
C ARG A 55 16.43 -37.53 22.30
N SER A 56 16.34 -36.98 21.09
CA SER A 56 15.57 -37.57 19.99
C SER A 56 16.17 -38.91 19.56
N SER A 57 15.35 -39.83 19.06
CA SER A 57 15.79 -41.18 18.64
C SER A 57 16.69 -41.17 17.40
N ASP A 58 16.68 -40.10 16.63
CA ASP A 58 17.49 -39.87 15.42
C ASP A 58 18.78 -39.08 15.69
N GLY A 59 19.07 -38.75 16.95
CA GLY A 59 20.24 -37.94 17.27
C GLY A 59 20.13 -36.48 16.86
N ARG A 60 18.90 -35.95 16.74
CA ARG A 60 18.65 -34.55 16.38
C ARG A 60 19.29 -33.57 17.38
N VAL A 61 19.94 -32.55 16.83
CA VAL A 61 20.47 -31.38 17.52
C VAL A 61 19.91 -30.13 16.84
N ASP A 62 19.17 -29.32 17.60
CA ASP A 62 18.55 -28.08 17.09
C ASP A 62 19.51 -26.89 17.18
N PHE A 63 19.47 -26.04 16.15
CA PHE A 63 20.23 -24.81 16.04
C PHE A 63 19.29 -23.65 15.70
N THR A 64 19.74 -22.42 15.89
CA THR A 64 19.05 -21.26 15.32
C THR A 64 19.10 -21.37 13.78
N GLY A 65 17.94 -21.54 13.15
CA GLY A 65 17.81 -21.57 11.68
C GLY A 65 17.91 -22.95 11.04
N GLY A 66 17.86 -24.03 11.82
CA GLY A 66 17.83 -25.39 11.31
C GLY A 66 18.17 -26.43 12.37
N TYR A 67 18.39 -27.66 11.94
CA TYR A 67 18.81 -28.75 12.82
C TYR A 67 19.75 -29.72 12.09
N ALA A 68 20.47 -30.53 12.85
CA ALA A 68 21.26 -31.62 12.33
C ALA A 68 20.87 -32.95 12.99
N THR A 69 21.13 -34.08 12.34
CA THR A 69 20.79 -35.42 12.82
C THR A 69 22.01 -36.34 12.81
N GLY A 70 21.93 -37.48 13.52
CA GLY A 70 22.99 -38.48 13.56
C GLY A 70 23.90 -38.42 14.79
N ALA A 71 23.72 -37.47 15.71
CA ALA A 71 24.46 -37.48 16.97
C ALA A 71 24.09 -38.71 17.83
N GLY A 72 25.05 -39.36 18.48
CA GLY A 72 24.73 -40.54 19.28
C GLY A 72 25.91 -41.45 19.60
N LEU A 73 25.59 -42.60 20.20
CA LEU A 73 26.52 -43.70 20.44
C LEU A 73 26.15 -44.87 19.53
N TYR A 74 27.15 -45.45 18.88
CA TYR A 74 26.99 -46.47 17.84
C TYR A 74 28.03 -47.58 17.96
N ASP A 75 27.76 -48.71 17.32
CA ASP A 75 28.78 -49.71 17.00
C ASP A 75 29.80 -49.05 16.04
N GLY A 76 31.09 -49.11 16.39
CA GLY A 76 32.17 -48.48 15.62
C GLY A 76 32.36 -48.99 14.20
N ARG A 77 31.68 -50.06 13.79
CA ARG A 77 31.65 -50.58 12.40
C ARG A 77 30.46 -50.09 11.59
N LYS A 78 29.55 -49.32 12.20
CA LYS A 78 28.32 -48.85 11.57
C LYS A 78 28.59 -47.66 10.66
N ASN A 79 27.87 -47.63 9.54
CA ASN A 79 27.68 -46.45 8.70
C ASN A 79 26.47 -45.66 9.22
N VAL A 80 26.66 -44.37 9.51
CA VAL A 80 25.62 -43.52 10.12
C VAL A 80 25.31 -42.33 9.22
N PRO A 81 24.04 -42.10 8.83
CA PRO A 81 23.65 -40.88 8.14
C PRO A 81 23.77 -39.68 9.11
N VAL A 82 24.50 -38.66 8.68
CA VAL A 82 24.69 -37.41 9.42
C VAL A 82 24.35 -36.25 8.49
N GLU A 83 23.29 -35.52 8.84
CA GLU A 83 22.63 -34.56 7.95
C GLU A 83 22.45 -33.20 8.63
N ALA A 84 22.49 -32.12 7.84
CA ALA A 84 22.06 -30.78 8.25
C ALA A 84 20.88 -30.29 7.40
N HIS A 85 19.85 -29.82 8.09
CA HIS A 85 18.56 -29.42 7.55
C HIS A 85 18.28 -27.95 7.91
N PRO A 86 18.51 -26.99 6.99
CA PRO A 86 18.18 -25.59 7.22
C PRO A 86 16.66 -25.40 7.27
N ASP A 87 16.19 -24.50 8.13
CA ASP A 87 14.80 -24.06 8.15
C ASP A 87 14.48 -23.17 6.93
N ALA A 88 13.19 -22.99 6.65
CA ALA A 88 12.74 -22.00 5.68
C ALA A 88 13.31 -20.61 6.03
N GLY A 89 13.90 -19.92 5.05
CA GLY A 89 14.59 -18.64 5.29
C GLY A 89 16.06 -18.74 5.68
N TYR A 90 16.61 -19.95 5.80
CA TYR A 90 18.01 -20.20 6.14
C TYR A 90 18.70 -21.06 5.08
N GLU A 91 20.03 -21.09 5.14
CA GLU A 91 20.89 -22.00 4.39
C GLU A 91 22.05 -22.48 5.26
N VAL A 92 22.67 -23.60 4.86
CA VAL A 92 23.84 -24.13 5.56
C VAL A 92 24.98 -23.12 5.42
N ASN A 93 25.48 -22.62 6.56
CA ASN A 93 26.65 -21.76 6.63
C ASN A 93 27.92 -22.61 6.59
N TYR A 94 27.97 -23.62 7.47
CA TYR A 94 29.02 -24.62 7.50
C TYR A 94 28.46 -25.94 8.01
N PHE A 95 28.95 -27.05 7.45
CA PHE A 95 28.69 -28.38 7.95
C PHE A 95 29.87 -29.28 7.61
N TYR A 96 30.67 -29.63 8.60
CA TYR A 96 31.86 -30.46 8.40
C TYR A 96 32.15 -31.30 9.62
N GLY A 97 32.79 -32.44 9.45
CA GLY A 97 33.17 -33.30 10.55
C GLY A 97 34.08 -34.45 10.15
N GLY A 98 34.46 -35.24 11.15
CA GLY A 98 35.32 -36.39 10.98
C GLY A 98 35.96 -36.85 12.28
N PRO A 99 36.83 -37.88 12.22
CA PRO A 99 37.60 -38.31 13.37
C PRO A 99 38.65 -37.27 13.75
N ALA A 100 39.17 -37.33 14.97
CA ALA A 100 40.11 -36.32 15.50
C ALA A 100 41.36 -36.10 14.62
N ASN A 101 41.83 -37.12 13.90
CA ASN A 101 42.96 -37.02 12.97
C ASN A 101 42.59 -36.46 11.59
N GLN A 102 41.30 -36.38 11.25
CA GLN A 102 40.76 -35.88 9.98
C GLN A 102 39.43 -35.12 10.23
N PRO A 103 39.45 -33.98 10.93
CA PRO A 103 38.22 -33.29 11.40
C PRO A 103 37.33 -32.72 10.28
N LYS A 104 37.81 -32.73 9.03
CA LYS A 104 37.06 -32.34 7.83
C LYS A 104 37.00 -33.45 6.77
N LYS A 105 37.02 -34.72 7.20
CA LYS A 105 36.85 -35.87 6.31
C LYS A 105 35.54 -35.75 5.52
N TYR A 106 34.50 -35.25 6.17
CA TYR A 106 33.21 -34.89 5.60
C TYR A 106 33.10 -33.36 5.60
N ASP A 107 33.00 -32.73 4.43
CA ASP A 107 33.01 -31.27 4.31
C ASP A 107 32.00 -30.80 3.26
N TYR A 108 30.99 -30.08 3.72
CA TYR A 108 29.97 -29.43 2.88
C TYR A 108 30.59 -28.48 1.86
N ALA A 109 31.64 -27.75 2.24
CA ALA A 109 32.26 -26.76 1.36
C ALA A 109 32.96 -27.41 0.15
N GLN A 110 33.36 -28.68 0.25
CA GLN A 110 34.00 -29.43 -0.83
C GLN A 110 32.99 -30.26 -1.64
N SER A 111 32.02 -30.86 -0.96
CA SER A 111 31.10 -31.83 -1.55
C SER A 111 29.82 -31.21 -2.13
N GLY A 112 29.40 -30.05 -1.63
CA GLY A 112 28.13 -29.42 -1.99
C GLY A 112 26.90 -30.14 -1.41
N THR A 113 27.08 -31.15 -0.56
CA THR A 113 25.99 -31.86 0.14
C THR A 113 26.09 -31.65 1.65
N SER A 114 24.94 -31.55 2.31
CA SER A 114 24.81 -31.55 3.76
C SER A 114 24.35 -32.89 4.32
N GLU A 115 24.49 -33.96 3.55
CA GLU A 115 24.18 -35.34 3.92
C GLU A 115 25.41 -36.22 3.70
N PHE A 116 25.83 -36.91 4.75
CA PHE A 116 26.99 -37.80 4.72
C PHE A 116 26.65 -39.17 5.28
N ASP A 117 27.07 -40.21 4.56
CA ASP A 117 27.14 -41.56 5.12
C ASP A 117 28.50 -41.75 5.82
N VAL A 118 28.49 -41.70 7.15
CA VAL A 118 29.69 -41.63 7.98
C VAL A 118 30.16 -43.03 8.36
N ASP A 119 31.32 -43.41 7.83
CA ASP A 119 32.08 -44.60 8.25
C ASP A 119 32.87 -44.25 9.52
N LEU A 120 32.41 -44.82 10.63
CA LEU A 120 32.95 -44.59 11.96
C LEU A 120 34.37 -45.13 12.15
N GLY A 121 34.74 -46.23 11.48
CA GLY A 121 36.08 -46.84 11.59
C GLY A 121 36.59 -47.02 13.03
N GLY A 122 35.69 -47.25 13.99
CA GLY A 122 35.98 -47.40 15.43
C GLY A 122 36.50 -46.14 16.14
N GLN A 123 36.32 -44.94 15.58
CA GLN A 123 36.81 -43.68 16.14
C GLN A 123 35.67 -42.68 16.34
N ASP A 124 35.72 -41.92 17.43
CA ASP A 124 34.76 -40.83 17.67
C ASP A 124 34.85 -39.78 16.56
N HIS A 125 33.70 -39.26 16.16
CA HIS A 125 33.56 -38.21 15.16
C HIS A 125 32.91 -36.97 15.77
N THR A 126 33.43 -35.80 15.43
CA THR A 126 32.80 -34.51 15.76
C THR A 126 32.41 -33.80 14.48
N PHE A 127 31.18 -33.32 14.43
CA PHE A 127 30.63 -32.48 13.39
C PHE A 127 30.36 -31.08 13.93
N HIS A 128 30.67 -30.10 13.10
CA HIS A 128 30.38 -28.69 13.32
C HIS A 128 29.28 -28.25 12.36
N CYS A 129 28.17 -27.75 12.89
CA CYS A 129 27.01 -27.31 12.12
C CYS A 129 26.66 -25.86 12.43
N GLY A 130 26.34 -25.08 11.40
CA GLY A 130 25.83 -23.73 11.55
C GLY A 130 25.00 -23.29 10.36
N PHE A 131 23.96 -22.52 10.64
CA PHE A 131 23.05 -21.96 9.63
C PHE A 131 23.20 -20.44 9.56
N LYS A 132 22.84 -19.86 8.41
CA LYS A 132 22.77 -18.42 8.22
C LYS A 132 21.51 -18.03 7.47
N GLU A 133 21.05 -16.81 7.68
CA GLU A 133 19.90 -16.26 6.95
C GLU A 133 20.17 -16.30 5.44
N LYS A 134 19.24 -16.87 4.69
CA LYS A 134 19.26 -16.82 3.23
C LYS A 134 18.63 -15.50 2.80
N LYS A 135 19.39 -14.68 2.09
CA LYS A 135 18.99 -13.31 1.76
C LYS A 135 18.85 -13.05 0.26
N ARG A 136 17.95 -12.15 -0.09
CA ARG A 136 17.71 -11.65 -1.44
C ARG A 136 17.39 -10.17 -1.44
N THR A 137 17.57 -9.54 -2.60
CA THR A 137 17.21 -8.14 -2.78
C THR A 137 15.76 -7.98 -3.21
N LEU A 138 15.08 -7.01 -2.59
CA LEU A 138 13.78 -6.50 -3.03
C LEU A 138 13.94 -5.04 -3.43
N THR A 139 13.60 -4.73 -4.68
CA THR A 139 13.49 -3.36 -5.18
C THR A 139 12.03 -2.91 -5.13
N ILE A 140 11.77 -1.82 -4.42
CA ILE A 140 10.43 -1.23 -4.29
C ILE A 140 10.41 0.13 -4.97
N ASN A 141 9.60 0.25 -6.01
CA ASN A 141 9.39 1.47 -6.78
C ASN A 141 8.04 2.12 -6.41
N ALA A 142 7.97 3.43 -6.62
CA ALA A 142 6.72 4.20 -6.57
C ALA A 142 6.42 4.72 -7.98
N GLY A 143 5.18 4.57 -8.45
CA GLY A 143 4.67 5.31 -9.60
C GLY A 143 4.54 6.81 -9.31
N GLU A 144 4.20 7.58 -10.34
CA GLU A 144 3.95 9.03 -10.21
C GLU A 144 2.80 9.32 -9.23
N GLY A 145 2.93 10.38 -8.42
CA GLY A 145 1.90 10.80 -7.48
C GLY A 145 1.83 10.00 -6.18
N GLY A 146 2.94 9.39 -5.78
CA GLY A 146 3.03 8.71 -4.49
C GLY A 146 4.45 8.31 -4.10
N THR A 147 4.56 7.75 -2.89
CA THR A 147 5.82 7.26 -2.32
C THR A 147 5.62 5.88 -1.70
N THR A 148 6.72 5.17 -1.45
CA THR A 148 6.71 3.90 -0.73
C THR A 148 7.64 3.92 0.47
N ASN A 149 7.32 3.11 1.47
CA ASN A 149 8.23 2.71 2.52
C ASN A 149 8.13 1.19 2.72
N PRO A 150 9.20 0.42 2.50
CA PRO A 150 10.54 0.89 2.13
C PRO A 150 10.65 1.42 0.69
N LYS A 151 11.73 2.16 0.41
CA LYS A 151 12.03 2.72 -0.91
C LYS A 151 13.35 2.18 -1.45
N GLY A 152 13.39 1.87 -2.75
CA GLY A 152 14.59 1.44 -3.44
C GLY A 152 14.92 -0.03 -3.20
N THR A 153 16.18 -0.40 -3.37
CA THR A 153 16.65 -1.78 -3.26
C THR A 153 17.26 -2.05 -1.89
N MET A 154 16.76 -3.05 -1.19
CA MET A 154 17.31 -3.52 0.09
C MET A 154 17.35 -5.04 0.15
N GLU A 155 18.15 -5.56 1.08
CA GLU A 155 18.33 -6.99 1.29
C GLU A 155 17.47 -7.49 2.46
N TYR A 156 16.76 -8.59 2.26
CA TYR A 156 15.88 -9.20 3.24
C TYR A 156 16.10 -10.71 3.31
N GLN A 157 15.82 -11.27 4.49
CA GLN A 157 15.73 -12.72 4.67
C GLN A 157 14.53 -13.25 3.87
N VAL A 158 14.73 -14.36 3.15
CA VAL A 158 13.65 -15.04 2.43
C VAL A 158 12.71 -15.75 3.40
N GLU A 159 11.48 -16.03 2.98
CA GLU A 159 10.42 -16.64 3.79
C GLU A 159 10.02 -15.85 5.04
N LYS A 160 10.47 -14.59 5.15
CA LYS A 160 10.11 -13.67 6.22
C LYS A 160 9.25 -12.53 5.68
N PRO A 161 8.08 -12.24 6.28
CA PRO A 161 7.24 -11.13 5.86
C PRO A 161 7.95 -9.77 6.02
N ILE A 162 7.86 -8.95 4.97
CA ILE A 162 8.39 -7.58 4.91
C ILE A 162 7.21 -6.63 4.84
N SER A 163 7.03 -5.78 5.86
CA SER A 163 6.01 -4.74 5.82
C SER A 163 6.32 -3.70 4.75
N ILE A 164 5.38 -3.47 3.84
CA ILE A 164 5.46 -2.47 2.78
C ILE A 164 4.25 -1.54 2.84
N THR A 165 4.49 -0.27 2.55
CA THR A 165 3.50 0.81 2.60
C THR A 165 3.63 1.71 1.38
N ALA A 166 2.50 2.15 0.85
CA ALA A 166 2.38 3.12 -0.23
C ALA A 166 1.57 4.32 0.26
N THR A 167 2.09 5.52 0.06
CA THR A 167 1.45 6.76 0.48
C THR A 167 1.20 7.61 -0.77
N PRO A 168 -0.07 7.77 -1.21
CA PRO A 168 -0.39 8.67 -2.31
C PRO A 168 -0.10 10.12 -1.91
N GLU A 169 0.34 10.92 -2.88
CA GLU A 169 0.42 12.37 -2.73
C GLU A 169 -0.99 13.00 -2.78
N SER A 170 -1.07 14.30 -2.48
CA SER A 170 -2.33 15.04 -2.62
C SER A 170 -2.86 14.89 -4.05
N GLU A 171 -4.18 14.71 -4.18
CA GLU A 171 -4.86 14.49 -5.46
C GLU A 171 -4.54 13.17 -6.15
N TYR A 172 -3.90 12.21 -5.48
CA TYR A 172 -3.71 10.86 -5.98
C TYR A 172 -4.39 9.83 -5.08
N GLU A 173 -4.68 8.67 -5.65
CA GLU A 173 -5.14 7.48 -4.96
C GLU A 173 -4.22 6.30 -5.28
N PHE A 174 -4.01 5.42 -4.29
CA PHE A 174 -3.30 4.17 -4.50
C PHE A 174 -4.20 3.18 -5.24
N THR A 175 -3.68 2.57 -6.30
CA THR A 175 -4.45 1.63 -7.14
C THR A 175 -4.01 0.19 -7.02
N GLY A 176 -2.87 -0.09 -6.40
CA GLY A 176 -2.40 -1.46 -6.17
C GLY A 176 -0.89 -1.64 -6.30
N TRP A 177 -0.38 -2.75 -5.80
CA TRP A 177 0.99 -3.21 -5.98
C TRP A 177 1.09 -4.15 -7.20
N THR A 178 2.14 -3.99 -7.99
CA THR A 178 2.46 -4.90 -9.11
C THR A 178 3.81 -5.54 -8.89
N ILE A 179 3.90 -6.85 -9.14
CA ILE A 179 5.17 -7.57 -9.22
C ILE A 179 5.72 -7.41 -10.62
N ILE A 180 6.90 -6.78 -10.74
CA ILE A 180 7.56 -6.53 -12.03
C ILE A 180 8.45 -7.72 -12.42
N GLY A 181 9.02 -8.40 -11.43
CA GLY A 181 9.81 -9.59 -11.67
C GLY A 181 10.35 -10.23 -10.40
N GLY A 182 10.82 -11.46 -10.54
CA GLY A 182 11.32 -12.29 -9.46
C GLY A 182 10.25 -13.17 -8.82
N ASP A 183 10.58 -13.65 -7.63
CA ASP A 183 9.82 -14.62 -6.85
C ASP A 183 9.47 -14.01 -5.50
N VAL A 184 8.33 -13.32 -5.48
CA VAL A 184 7.80 -12.58 -4.33
C VAL A 184 6.29 -12.72 -4.30
N THR A 185 5.72 -12.93 -3.12
CA THR A 185 4.27 -12.86 -2.91
C THR A 185 3.92 -11.60 -2.15
N ILE A 186 2.80 -10.95 -2.51
CA ILE A 186 2.24 -9.82 -1.78
C ILE A 186 0.90 -10.29 -1.20
N GLU A 187 0.75 -10.21 0.12
CA GLU A 187 -0.42 -10.75 0.83
C GLU A 187 -1.74 -10.11 0.37
N ASN A 188 -1.77 -8.77 0.27
CA ASN A 188 -2.90 -8.04 -0.30
C ASN A 188 -2.40 -6.94 -1.26
N PRO A 189 -2.27 -7.22 -2.57
CA PRO A 189 -1.83 -6.24 -3.55
C PRO A 189 -2.73 -5.00 -3.67
N GLY A 190 -4.00 -5.09 -3.26
CA GLY A 190 -4.94 -3.97 -3.27
C GLY A 190 -4.88 -3.08 -2.03
N SER A 191 -4.11 -3.45 -1.00
CA SER A 191 -3.94 -2.66 0.22
C SER A 191 -2.68 -1.80 0.14
N SER A 192 -2.81 -0.52 0.47
CA SER A 192 -1.66 0.39 0.54
C SER A 192 -0.67 0.00 1.65
N THR A 193 -1.13 -0.71 2.68
CA THR A 193 -0.30 -1.31 3.74
C THR A 193 -0.49 -2.82 3.72
N THR A 194 0.58 -3.56 3.43
CA THR A 194 0.55 -5.04 3.30
C THR A 194 1.93 -5.62 3.62
N THR A 195 2.05 -6.95 3.57
CA THR A 195 3.34 -7.64 3.60
C THR A 195 3.73 -8.17 2.22
N ALA A 196 5.04 -8.25 1.97
CA ALA A 196 5.64 -8.98 0.87
C ALA A 196 6.61 -10.04 1.41
N THR A 197 6.68 -11.20 0.77
CA THR A 197 7.58 -12.31 1.16
C THR A 197 8.44 -12.70 -0.03
N LEU A 198 9.76 -12.65 0.13
CA LEU A 198 10.73 -13.12 -0.87
C LEU A 198 10.93 -14.62 -0.75
N HIS A 199 11.12 -15.30 -1.88
CA HIS A 199 11.37 -16.74 -1.94
C HIS A 199 12.70 -17.06 -2.63
N GLY A 200 12.67 -17.49 -3.90
CA GLY A 200 13.76 -18.10 -4.62
C GLY A 200 14.71 -17.16 -5.37
N SER A 201 14.35 -15.89 -5.58
CA SER A 201 15.17 -14.93 -6.33
C SER A 201 15.10 -13.52 -5.77
N ASN A 202 15.96 -12.64 -6.29
CA ASN A 202 15.77 -11.20 -6.15
C ASN A 202 14.48 -10.79 -6.88
N SER A 203 13.80 -9.78 -6.36
CA SER A 203 12.47 -9.38 -6.85
C SER A 203 12.31 -7.87 -6.93
N THR A 204 11.38 -7.43 -7.76
CA THR A 204 11.03 -6.01 -7.94
C THR A 204 9.52 -5.84 -7.94
N ILE A 205 9.05 -4.88 -7.15
CA ILE A 205 7.63 -4.50 -7.05
C ILE A 205 7.47 -2.99 -7.25
N THR A 206 6.27 -2.58 -7.66
CA THR A 206 5.92 -1.17 -7.86
C THR A 206 4.57 -0.87 -7.21
N ALA A 207 4.49 0.20 -6.41
CA ALA A 207 3.22 0.80 -6.00
C ALA A 207 2.68 1.67 -7.14
N ASN A 208 1.42 1.47 -7.51
CA ASN A 208 0.76 2.25 -8.55
C ASN A 208 -0.18 3.27 -7.92
N PHE A 209 -0.21 4.45 -8.52
CA PHE A 209 -1.09 5.54 -8.13
C PHE A 209 -1.78 6.10 -9.37
N LYS A 210 -2.91 6.74 -9.15
CA LYS A 210 -3.68 7.43 -10.18
C LYS A 210 -4.16 8.77 -9.62
N GLN A 211 -4.17 9.80 -10.44
CA GLN A 211 -4.75 11.07 -10.04
C GLN A 211 -6.25 10.89 -9.73
N SER A 212 -6.65 11.31 -8.53
CA SER A 212 -8.01 11.39 -8.06
C SER A 212 -8.78 12.42 -8.87
N ILE A 213 -9.91 12.01 -9.45
CA ILE A 213 -10.78 12.91 -10.23
C ILE A 213 -12.05 13.16 -9.41
N ARG A 214 -12.28 14.42 -9.02
CA ARG A 214 -13.50 14.81 -8.29
C ARG A 214 -14.61 15.12 -9.29
N SER A 215 -15.75 14.44 -9.13
CA SER A 215 -16.95 14.77 -9.91
C SER A 215 -17.72 15.89 -9.20
N ILE A 216 -18.06 16.95 -9.92
CA ILE A 216 -18.84 18.08 -9.41
C ILE A 216 -19.89 18.51 -10.42
N THR A 217 -20.93 19.16 -9.91
CA THR A 217 -21.98 19.81 -10.70
C THR A 217 -21.86 21.33 -10.56
N ILE A 218 -21.83 22.05 -11.67
CA ILE A 218 -21.91 23.52 -11.71
C ILE A 218 -23.27 23.91 -12.28
N ASN A 219 -24.05 24.64 -11.50
CA ASN A 219 -25.30 25.23 -11.94
C ASN A 219 -25.03 26.59 -12.57
N LEU A 220 -25.66 26.82 -13.71
CA LEU A 220 -25.63 28.01 -14.52
C LEU A 220 -27.06 28.55 -14.63
N ASP A 221 -27.42 29.50 -13.79
CA ASP A 221 -28.73 30.14 -13.86
C ASP A 221 -28.62 31.40 -14.72
N ARG A 222 -29.28 31.39 -15.88
CA ARG A 222 -29.36 32.55 -16.78
C ARG A 222 -30.64 33.32 -16.48
N PHE A 223 -30.51 34.61 -16.21
CA PHE A 223 -31.65 35.52 -16.07
C PHE A 223 -31.70 36.43 -17.30
N TYR A 224 -32.85 36.45 -17.97
CA TYR A 224 -33.08 37.22 -19.17
C TYR A 224 -34.07 38.35 -18.87
N SER A 225 -33.70 39.59 -19.22
CA SER A 225 -34.59 40.74 -19.16
C SER A 225 -34.53 41.53 -20.46
N SER A 226 -35.68 41.98 -20.95
CA SER A 226 -35.77 42.72 -22.21
C SER A 226 -36.75 43.87 -22.13
N THR A 227 -36.41 44.98 -22.78
CA THR A 227 -37.30 46.12 -23.01
C THR A 227 -37.36 46.41 -24.51
N SER A 228 -38.56 46.66 -25.03
CA SER A 228 -38.76 46.97 -26.45
C SER A 228 -39.72 48.13 -26.62
N SER A 229 -39.38 49.05 -27.51
CA SER A 229 -40.22 50.15 -28.00
C SER A 229 -40.31 50.09 -29.53
N THR A 230 -41.12 50.97 -30.14
CA THR A 230 -41.33 50.99 -31.60
C THR A 230 -40.02 51.17 -32.39
N ASN A 231 -39.03 51.90 -31.84
CA ASN A 231 -37.81 52.29 -32.56
C ASN A 231 -36.52 51.86 -31.84
N SER A 232 -36.60 51.12 -30.74
CA SER A 232 -35.41 50.63 -30.02
C SER A 232 -35.73 49.43 -29.15
N GLY A 233 -34.71 48.64 -28.83
CA GLY A 233 -34.84 47.52 -27.90
C GLY A 233 -33.52 47.19 -27.21
N LYS A 234 -33.63 46.68 -25.98
CA LYS A 234 -32.49 46.21 -25.17
C LYS A 234 -32.80 44.84 -24.60
N SER A 235 -31.82 43.95 -24.67
CA SER A 235 -31.84 42.64 -24.02
C SER A 235 -30.60 42.49 -23.17
N TYR A 236 -30.78 42.03 -21.93
CA TYR A 236 -29.72 41.81 -20.96
C TYR A 236 -29.71 40.36 -20.52
N GLU A 237 -28.52 39.79 -20.40
CA GLU A 237 -28.33 38.47 -19.82
C GLU A 237 -27.43 38.56 -18.59
N TYR A 238 -27.94 38.02 -17.49
CA TYR A 238 -27.19 37.80 -16.26
C TYR A 238 -26.97 36.33 -16.04
N LEU A 239 -25.83 35.99 -15.44
CA LEU A 239 -25.51 34.62 -15.07
C LEU A 239 -25.16 34.57 -13.59
N THR A 240 -25.61 33.53 -12.91
CA THR A 240 -25.02 33.08 -11.65
C THR A 240 -24.37 31.73 -11.84
N VAL A 241 -23.26 31.50 -11.16
CA VAL A 241 -22.61 30.19 -11.09
C VAL A 241 -22.67 29.67 -9.66
N SER A 242 -23.11 28.43 -9.47
CA SER A 242 -23.19 27.82 -8.14
C SER A 242 -22.87 26.33 -8.17
N SER A 243 -22.57 25.77 -7.00
CA SER A 243 -22.39 24.33 -6.80
C SER A 243 -22.59 24.01 -5.32
N THR A 244 -23.15 22.85 -5.04
CA THR A 244 -23.17 22.25 -3.69
C THR A 244 -21.96 21.34 -3.47
N ASP A 245 -21.28 20.95 -4.55
CA ASP A 245 -20.20 19.97 -4.50
C ASP A 245 -18.85 20.63 -4.20
N CYS A 246 -18.69 21.93 -4.44
CA CYS A 246 -17.49 22.71 -4.08
C CYS A 246 -17.78 24.20 -3.83
N SER A 247 -16.80 24.88 -3.23
CA SER A 247 -16.78 26.33 -3.01
C SER A 247 -15.71 27.01 -3.86
N GLY A 248 -15.71 28.35 -3.89
CA GLY A 248 -14.64 29.12 -4.53
C GLY A 248 -14.66 29.06 -6.06
N ILE A 249 -15.83 28.77 -6.65
CA ILE A 249 -15.98 28.76 -8.11
C ILE A 249 -15.91 30.19 -8.63
N VAL A 250 -15.11 30.39 -9.67
CA VAL A 250 -15.11 31.61 -10.47
C VAL A 250 -15.28 31.21 -11.94
N CYS A 251 -16.32 31.74 -12.59
CA CYS A 251 -16.47 31.66 -14.03
C CYS A 251 -15.93 32.95 -14.65
N ARG A 252 -14.92 32.82 -15.49
CA ARG A 252 -14.34 33.95 -16.22
C ARG A 252 -14.73 33.86 -17.68
N ILE A 253 -15.53 34.79 -18.15
CA ILE A 253 -16.08 34.80 -19.50
C ILE A 253 -15.28 35.78 -20.36
N TYR A 254 -14.91 35.36 -21.56
CA TYR A 254 -14.28 36.19 -22.59
C TYR A 254 -15.25 36.40 -23.74
N GLY A 255 -15.14 37.53 -24.43
CA GLY A 255 -16.05 37.89 -25.50
C GLY A 255 -15.57 39.07 -26.31
N GLN A 256 -16.45 39.53 -27.20
CA GLN A 256 -16.24 40.73 -28.01
C GLN A 256 -17.36 41.73 -27.79
N THR A 257 -16.99 43.00 -27.89
CA THR A 257 -17.93 44.11 -27.86
C THR A 257 -17.99 44.73 -29.25
N LYS A 258 -19.18 44.75 -29.87
CA LYS A 258 -19.43 45.41 -31.16
C LYS A 258 -19.76 46.87 -30.89
N ASN A 259 -18.80 47.74 -31.21
CA ASN A 259 -18.83 49.17 -30.87
C ASN A 259 -19.02 50.00 -32.13
N ASP A 260 -20.25 50.30 -32.50
CA ASP A 260 -20.49 51.38 -33.46
C ASP A 260 -20.29 52.78 -32.84
N MET A 261 -19.80 52.93 -31.59
CA MET A 261 -19.39 54.21 -30.96
C MET A 261 -18.33 54.08 -29.83
N ASP A 262 -17.59 55.17 -29.60
CA ASP A 262 -16.34 55.34 -28.82
C ASP A 262 -16.43 55.32 -27.27
N ASN A 263 -17.49 54.79 -26.64
CA ASN A 263 -17.51 54.67 -25.17
C ASN A 263 -18.53 53.61 -24.71
N MET A 264 -18.09 52.61 -23.95
CA MET A 264 -18.93 51.49 -23.53
C MET A 264 -18.58 51.07 -22.11
N ASP A 265 -19.49 51.33 -21.16
CA ASP A 265 -19.27 51.14 -19.71
C ASP A 265 -20.09 49.98 -19.11
N GLU A 266 -20.93 49.27 -19.88
CA GLU A 266 -21.89 48.29 -19.31
C GLU A 266 -21.26 46.91 -19.05
N VAL A 267 -20.46 46.38 -19.98
CA VAL A 267 -19.75 45.09 -19.82
C VAL A 267 -18.36 45.20 -20.42
N SER A 268 -17.33 44.83 -19.64
CA SER A 268 -15.95 44.71 -20.09
C SER A 268 -15.47 43.27 -19.94
N TYR A 269 -14.86 42.72 -20.99
CA TYR A 269 -14.29 41.38 -20.96
C TYR A 269 -12.82 41.41 -20.53
N PRO A 270 -12.36 40.46 -19.70
CA PRO A 270 -13.13 39.32 -19.20
C PRO A 270 -14.10 39.68 -18.08
N VAL A 271 -15.30 39.10 -18.12
CA VAL A 271 -16.29 39.20 -17.04
C VAL A 271 -15.97 38.12 -16.01
N GLN A 272 -15.86 38.51 -14.74
CA GLN A 272 -15.62 37.57 -13.64
C GLN A 272 -16.91 37.39 -12.82
N ILE A 273 -17.36 36.15 -12.67
CA ILE A 273 -18.54 35.78 -11.91
C ILE A 273 -18.08 34.86 -10.77
N GLU A 274 -18.06 35.41 -9.56
CA GLU A 274 -17.80 34.60 -8.38
C GLU A 274 -19.06 33.81 -8.00
N GLN A 275 -18.87 32.71 -7.27
CA GLN A 275 -19.94 31.82 -6.87
C GLN A 275 -21.10 32.57 -6.19
N ASN A 276 -22.32 32.28 -6.63
CA ASN A 276 -23.58 32.88 -6.18
C ASN A 276 -23.72 34.39 -6.46
N GLN A 277 -22.83 35.02 -7.23
CA GLN A 277 -23.02 36.38 -7.71
C GLN A 277 -23.83 36.39 -9.01
N LYS A 278 -24.77 37.33 -9.09
CA LYS A 278 -25.54 37.60 -10.31
C LYS A 278 -24.85 38.72 -11.07
N VAL A 279 -24.27 38.39 -12.22
CA VAL A 279 -23.43 39.32 -13.00
C VAL A 279 -23.91 39.37 -14.45
N MET A 280 -24.02 40.59 -14.99
CA MET A 280 -24.33 40.81 -16.40
C MET A 280 -23.12 40.40 -17.26
N TYR A 281 -23.33 39.54 -18.25
CA TYR A 281 -22.23 39.00 -19.06
C TYR A 281 -22.43 39.15 -20.56
N ALA A 282 -23.65 39.47 -20.99
CA ALA A 282 -23.99 39.73 -22.38
C ALA A 282 -25.14 40.72 -22.46
N TYR A 283 -25.20 41.48 -23.55
CA TYR A 283 -26.35 42.30 -23.88
C TYR A 283 -26.40 42.60 -25.37
N SER A 284 -27.58 42.96 -25.86
CA SER A 284 -27.79 43.48 -27.20
C SER A 284 -28.76 44.66 -27.17
N GLU A 285 -28.38 45.76 -27.80
CA GLU A 285 -29.19 46.94 -27.98
C GLU A 285 -29.28 47.30 -29.46
N TRP A 286 -30.46 47.71 -29.90
CA TRP A 286 -30.67 48.26 -31.24
C TRP A 286 -31.52 49.52 -31.18
N GLU A 287 -31.28 50.43 -32.12
CA GLU A 287 -32.04 51.68 -32.27
C GLU A 287 -32.17 52.04 -33.76
N THR A 288 -33.40 52.31 -34.21
CA THR A 288 -33.69 52.81 -35.55
C THR A 288 -33.49 54.32 -35.57
N ILE A 289 -32.53 54.79 -36.37
CA ILE A 289 -32.08 56.19 -36.33
C ILE A 289 -32.72 57.08 -37.39
N ASN A 290 -33.24 56.53 -38.49
CA ASN A 290 -33.83 57.30 -39.59
C ASN A 290 -35.12 56.64 -40.14
N GLN A 291 -35.96 57.42 -40.82
CA GLN A 291 -37.20 56.91 -41.48
C GLN A 291 -36.92 55.91 -42.61
N ASP A 292 -35.67 55.86 -43.11
CA ASP A 292 -35.20 54.93 -44.15
C ASP A 292 -34.85 53.53 -43.60
N GLY A 293 -34.94 53.31 -42.28
CA GLY A 293 -34.73 52.01 -41.64
C GLY A 293 -33.30 51.72 -41.16
N ASP A 294 -32.40 52.70 -41.24
CA ASP A 294 -31.05 52.58 -40.68
C ASP A 294 -31.10 52.23 -39.19
N THR A 295 -30.43 51.14 -38.81
CA THR A 295 -30.41 50.62 -37.44
C THR A 295 -28.98 50.63 -36.90
N ARG A 296 -28.79 51.16 -35.70
CA ARG A 296 -27.55 51.03 -34.93
C ARG A 296 -27.67 49.82 -34.02
N GLU A 297 -26.60 49.05 -33.91
CA GLU A 297 -26.55 47.86 -33.05
C GLU A 297 -25.33 47.94 -32.12
N LYS A 298 -25.54 47.61 -30.85
CA LYS A 298 -24.49 47.45 -29.85
C LYS A 298 -24.66 46.09 -29.20
N SER A 299 -23.58 45.35 -29.02
CA SER A 299 -23.66 44.07 -28.33
C SER A 299 -22.36 43.71 -27.61
N ALA A 300 -22.50 43.03 -26.47
CA ALA A 300 -21.43 42.30 -25.81
C ALA A 300 -21.76 40.81 -25.98
N THR A 301 -20.89 40.09 -26.70
CA THR A 301 -21.11 38.70 -27.07
C THR A 301 -20.06 37.80 -26.41
N PRO A 302 -20.46 36.88 -25.52
CA PRO A 302 -19.55 35.93 -24.91
C PRO A 302 -19.09 34.93 -25.98
N GLN A 303 -17.85 34.45 -25.89
CA GLN A 303 -17.23 33.58 -26.90
C GLN A 303 -16.58 32.35 -26.30
N SER A 304 -15.99 32.51 -25.10
CA SER A 304 -15.44 31.39 -24.35
C SER A 304 -15.46 31.69 -22.85
N PHE A 305 -15.21 30.67 -22.03
CA PHE A 305 -15.05 30.85 -20.60
C PHE A 305 -14.00 29.91 -20.01
N ASP A 306 -13.49 30.30 -18.84
CA ASP A 306 -12.72 29.47 -17.94
C ASP A 306 -13.57 29.13 -16.70
N ILE A 307 -13.33 27.95 -16.11
CA ILE A 307 -13.78 27.63 -14.75
C ILE A 307 -12.55 27.55 -13.86
N ILE A 308 -12.57 28.34 -12.79
CA ILE A 308 -11.55 28.40 -11.77
C ILE A 308 -12.17 27.88 -10.47
N ILE A 309 -11.46 27.02 -9.75
CA ILE A 309 -11.86 26.48 -8.44
C ILE A 309 -10.65 26.62 -7.52
N ASP A 310 -10.86 27.22 -6.34
CA ASP A 310 -9.79 27.45 -5.35
C ASP A 310 -8.54 28.11 -5.96
N ASN A 311 -8.74 29.11 -6.82
CA ASN A 311 -7.73 29.86 -7.57
C ASN A 311 -6.93 29.06 -8.63
N ALA A 312 -7.27 27.81 -8.90
CA ALA A 312 -6.69 27.02 -10.00
C ALA A 312 -7.62 27.03 -11.23
N VAL A 313 -7.07 27.29 -12.42
CA VAL A 313 -7.83 27.18 -13.68
C VAL A 313 -8.05 25.70 -13.99
N VAL A 314 -9.29 25.23 -13.86
CA VAL A 314 -9.69 23.82 -14.03
C VAL A 314 -10.12 23.53 -15.47
N LEU A 315 -10.90 24.44 -16.06
CA LEU A 315 -11.23 24.45 -17.48
C LEU A 315 -10.79 25.78 -18.07
N SER A 316 -10.20 25.75 -19.26
CA SER A 316 -9.78 26.96 -19.95
C SER A 316 -10.26 27.02 -21.39
N ASN A 317 -10.63 28.23 -21.83
CA ASN A 317 -11.03 28.55 -23.19
C ASN A 317 -12.12 27.62 -23.74
N VAL A 318 -13.11 27.31 -22.90
CA VAL A 318 -14.25 26.47 -23.27
C VAL A 318 -15.13 27.26 -24.22
N LYS A 319 -15.35 26.74 -25.44
CA LYS A 319 -16.14 27.37 -26.51
C LYS A 319 -17.46 26.65 -26.73
N SER A 320 -18.38 27.29 -27.45
CA SER A 320 -19.65 26.70 -27.88
C SER A 320 -19.43 25.31 -28.50
N PRO A 321 -20.09 24.26 -27.98
CA PRO A 321 -20.02 22.92 -28.55
C PRO A 321 -20.58 22.82 -29.97
N SER A 322 -21.49 23.73 -30.36
CA SER A 322 -22.00 23.79 -31.75
C SER A 322 -21.03 24.45 -32.73
N GLY A 323 -19.89 24.96 -32.26
CA GLY A 323 -18.89 25.66 -33.08
C GLY A 323 -19.28 27.10 -33.43
N LYS A 324 -20.36 27.63 -32.85
CA LYS A 324 -20.72 29.04 -32.99
C LYS A 324 -19.64 29.92 -32.38
N GLN A 325 -19.46 31.11 -32.95
CA GLN A 325 -18.57 32.12 -32.38
C GLN A 325 -19.08 32.63 -31.03
N THR A 326 -20.40 32.80 -30.91
CA THR A 326 -21.05 33.23 -29.67
C THR A 326 -21.36 32.03 -28.78
N LEU A 327 -21.04 32.16 -27.50
CA LEU A 327 -21.29 31.18 -26.46
C LEU A 327 -22.76 31.24 -26.03
N ASP A 328 -23.40 30.07 -25.97
CA ASP A 328 -24.70 29.89 -25.33
C ASP A 328 -24.54 28.83 -24.23
N PHE A 329 -24.73 29.23 -22.97
CA PHE A 329 -24.55 28.35 -21.82
C PHE A 329 -25.56 27.18 -21.80
N SER A 330 -26.70 27.31 -22.47
CA SER A 330 -27.65 26.20 -22.60
C SER A 330 -27.08 25.02 -23.39
N GLU A 331 -26.08 25.24 -24.25
CA GLU A 331 -25.40 24.16 -24.98
C GLU A 331 -24.56 23.26 -24.08
N PHE A 332 -24.32 23.66 -22.83
CA PHE A 332 -23.59 22.88 -21.83
C PHE A 332 -24.52 22.10 -20.90
N ASP A 333 -25.84 22.29 -20.97
CA ASP A 333 -26.77 21.60 -20.08
C ASP A 333 -26.62 20.07 -20.18
N GLY A 334 -26.46 19.42 -19.02
CA GLY A 334 -26.21 17.99 -18.89
C GLY A 334 -24.88 17.51 -19.46
N LYS A 335 -24.01 18.39 -19.96
CA LYS A 335 -22.69 18.01 -20.48
C LYS A 335 -21.68 17.89 -19.38
N GLU A 336 -20.81 16.91 -19.57
CA GLU A 336 -19.67 16.67 -18.73
C GLU A 336 -18.39 17.06 -19.45
N ILE A 337 -17.55 17.86 -18.79
CA ILE A 337 -16.23 18.27 -19.30
C ILE A 337 -15.19 17.91 -18.25
N SER A 338 -14.18 17.15 -18.65
CA SER A 338 -13.03 16.84 -17.80
C SER A 338 -12.05 18.00 -17.79
N GLY A 339 -11.71 18.47 -16.60
CA GLY A 339 -10.67 19.46 -16.33
C GLY A 339 -9.57 18.89 -15.44
N ILE A 340 -8.60 19.72 -15.08
CA ILE A 340 -7.48 19.31 -14.23
C ILE A 340 -8.01 18.91 -12.84
N GLY A 341 -7.98 17.62 -12.49
CA GLY A 341 -8.46 17.11 -11.20
C GLY A 341 -9.99 17.00 -11.05
N TYR A 342 -10.76 17.43 -12.06
CA TYR A 342 -12.23 17.48 -11.98
C TYR A 342 -12.93 16.89 -13.20
N LYS A 343 -14.12 16.34 -12.95
CA LYS A 343 -15.10 15.97 -13.97
C LYS A 343 -16.36 16.80 -13.70
N ILE A 344 -16.58 17.82 -14.53
CA ILE A 344 -17.57 18.87 -14.27
C ILE A 344 -18.81 18.62 -15.11
N THR A 345 -19.94 18.42 -14.47
CA THR A 345 -21.26 18.41 -15.12
C THR A 345 -21.87 19.80 -15.02
N PHE A 346 -22.34 20.36 -16.13
CA PHE A 346 -23.07 21.63 -16.13
C PHE A 346 -24.58 21.38 -16.10
N GLN A 347 -25.28 22.14 -15.27
CA GLN A 347 -26.75 22.21 -15.25
C GLN A 347 -27.16 23.64 -15.56
N PHE A 348 -28.05 23.80 -16.53
CA PHE A 348 -28.47 25.12 -16.99
C PHE A 348 -29.94 25.36 -16.69
N THR A 349 -30.25 26.51 -16.10
CA THR A 349 -31.63 26.92 -15.82
C THR A 349 -31.90 28.33 -16.32
N PRO A 350 -32.84 28.54 -17.25
CA PRO A 350 -33.24 29.88 -17.67
C PRO A 350 -34.35 30.46 -16.78
N HIS A 351 -34.25 31.74 -16.48
CA HIS A 351 -35.21 32.56 -15.75
C HIS A 351 -35.58 33.80 -16.59
N TRP A 352 -36.84 34.21 -16.55
CA TRP A 352 -37.33 35.41 -17.22
C TRP A 352 -37.69 36.46 -16.18
N GLU A 353 -37.14 37.68 -16.33
CA GLU A 353 -37.31 38.81 -15.42
C GLU A 353 -38.02 40.01 -16.06
#